data_AF-A0A4V2MJP7-F1
#
_entry.id   AF-A0A4V2MJP7-F1
#
_cell.length_a   1.000
_cell.length_b   1.000
_cell.length_c   1.000
_cell.angle_alpha   90.00
_cell.angle_beta   90.00
_cell.angle_gamma   90.00
#
_symmetry.space_group_name_H-M   'P 1'
#
loop_
_entity.id
_entity.type
_entity.pdbx_description
1 polymer ?
#
loop_
_entity_poly.entity_id
_entity_poly.type
_entity_poly.pdbx_seq_one_letter_code
_entity_poly.pdbx_strand_id
1 'polypeptide(L)'
;MSKKRFSINSIHFLEMYNQLKVKLAIQGQTDGIIQNSILPNQRRYQEISLLVREELNRPTMYRWPLFPSAKPGIPVEERIKINRTLHGLPETPPDSKDGKYNPLGLGLKRRISGKPMMSFDTLGATIPWYFIALVHYRESGNDFSRHLHNGDSLKNFTRKVPAHRPYVLHAPPFSFEESAVDALIFQGKKDGWNDHWDLKNMLIRLEKYNGFGYEMYHGVNSPYLWGGSDFYSKGAYLELKENNYKTKWYGDKISDQVGTAVILKRMEQLGKVTIAKS
;
A
#
# COMPACT_ATOMS: atom_id res chain seq x y z
N MET A 1 17.07 -32.96 -8.84
CA MET A 1 15.83 -32.25 -9.23
C MET A 1 16.17 -30.81 -9.57
N SER A 2 16.05 -30.43 -10.85
CA SER A 2 16.31 -29.07 -11.32
C SER A 2 15.26 -28.11 -10.75
N LYS A 3 15.68 -27.09 -10.00
CA LYS A 3 14.82 -25.96 -9.65
C LYS A 3 14.48 -25.25 -10.96
N LYS A 4 13.28 -25.49 -11.51
CA LYS A 4 12.75 -24.64 -12.58
C LYS A 4 12.86 -23.19 -12.09
N ARG A 5 13.67 -22.37 -12.76
CA ARG A 5 13.68 -20.93 -12.52
C ARG A 5 12.27 -20.43 -12.82
N PHE A 6 11.56 -20.03 -11.77
CA PHE A 6 10.30 -19.32 -11.90
C PHE A 6 10.58 -18.02 -12.67
N SER A 7 10.10 -17.96 -13.91
CA SER A 7 10.12 -16.75 -14.72
C SER A 7 8.70 -16.24 -14.73
N ILE A 8 8.43 -15.22 -13.90
CA ILE A 8 7.19 -14.45 -13.97
C ILE A 8 7.13 -13.89 -15.39
N ASN A 9 6.27 -14.45 -16.23
CA ASN A 9 6.14 -13.98 -17.59
C ASN A 9 5.34 -12.67 -17.55
N SER A 10 6.03 -11.54 -17.53
CA SER A 10 5.43 -10.21 -17.44
C SER A 10 4.45 -9.91 -18.59
N ILE A 11 4.65 -10.54 -19.77
CA ILE A 11 3.74 -10.44 -20.91
C ILE A 11 2.39 -11.09 -20.59
N HIS A 12 2.40 -12.19 -19.83
CA HIS A 12 1.20 -12.94 -19.48
C HIS A 12 0.19 -12.11 -18.67
N PHE A 13 0.65 -11.31 -17.70
CA PHE A 13 -0.23 -10.45 -16.90
C PHE A 13 -0.95 -9.41 -17.76
N LEU A 14 -0.26 -8.84 -18.75
CA LEU A 14 -0.83 -7.83 -19.63
C LEU A 14 -1.88 -8.43 -20.57
N GLU A 15 -1.59 -9.60 -21.15
CA GLU A 15 -2.54 -10.35 -21.99
C GLU A 15 -3.81 -10.70 -21.22
N MET A 16 -3.65 -11.27 -20.01
CA MET A 16 -4.78 -11.60 -19.13
C MET A 16 -5.62 -10.36 -18.82
N TYR A 17 -4.99 -9.24 -18.42
CA TYR A 17 -5.74 -8.03 -18.10
C TYR A 17 -6.52 -7.48 -19.31
N ASN A 18 -5.94 -7.55 -20.51
CA ASN A 18 -6.62 -7.08 -21.72
C ASN A 18 -7.83 -7.94 -22.08
N GLN A 19 -7.77 -9.25 -21.82
CA GLN A 19 -8.87 -10.20 -22.06
C GLN A 19 -9.85 -10.32 -20.89
N LEU A 20 -9.50 -9.78 -19.72
CA LEU A 20 -10.23 -9.93 -18.47
C LEU A 20 -11.70 -9.53 -18.60
N LYS A 21 -12.57 -10.46 -18.19
CA LYS A 21 -14.00 -10.21 -18.02
C LYS A 21 -14.34 -10.21 -16.53
N VAL A 22 -14.86 -9.09 -16.06
CA VAL A 22 -15.46 -9.00 -14.72
C VAL A 22 -16.71 -9.88 -14.72
N LYS A 23 -16.80 -10.84 -13.80
CA LYS A 23 -17.98 -11.71 -13.70
C LYS A 23 -19.21 -10.86 -13.36
N LEU A 24 -20.32 -11.08 -14.07
CA LEU A 24 -21.54 -10.29 -13.87
C LEU A 24 -22.02 -10.29 -12.41
N ALA A 25 -21.92 -11.45 -11.74
CA ALA A 25 -22.30 -11.61 -10.34
C ALA A 25 -21.50 -10.74 -9.35
N ILE A 26 -20.26 -10.34 -9.69
CA ILE A 26 -19.40 -9.53 -8.81
C ILE A 26 -19.38 -8.05 -9.21
N GLN A 27 -19.99 -7.69 -10.34
CA GLN A 27 -19.88 -6.34 -10.89
C GLN A 27 -20.49 -5.29 -9.96
N GLY A 28 -21.66 -5.58 -9.34
CA GLY A 28 -22.28 -4.69 -8.37
C GLY A 28 -21.42 -4.46 -7.11
N GLN A 29 -20.80 -5.51 -6.58
CA GLN A 29 -19.83 -5.39 -5.48
C GLN A 29 -18.61 -4.58 -5.89
N THR A 30 -18.10 -4.79 -7.12
CA THR A 30 -16.95 -4.06 -7.67
C THR A 30 -17.27 -2.56 -7.81
N ASP A 31 -18.44 -2.23 -8.35
CA ASP A 31 -18.91 -0.85 -8.50
C ASP A 31 -19.09 -0.18 -7.13
N GLY A 32 -19.62 -0.90 -6.14
CA GLY A 32 -19.75 -0.43 -4.76
C GLY A 32 -18.39 -0.10 -4.11
N ILE A 33 -17.38 -0.95 -4.27
CA ILE A 33 -16.01 -0.68 -3.78
C ILE A 33 -15.47 0.61 -4.42
N ILE A 34 -15.65 0.76 -5.74
CA ILE A 34 -15.16 1.93 -6.47
C ILE A 34 -15.85 3.21 -5.99
N GLN A 35 -17.18 3.21 -5.94
CA GLN A 35 -17.97 4.41 -5.67
C GLN A 35 -17.97 4.80 -4.18
N ASN A 36 -17.98 3.84 -3.27
CA ASN A 36 -18.16 4.11 -1.84
C ASN A 36 -16.83 4.20 -1.09
N SER A 37 -15.77 3.55 -1.56
CA SER A 37 -14.51 3.43 -0.83
C SER A 37 -13.33 4.08 -1.54
N ILE A 38 -13.18 3.86 -2.86
CA ILE A 38 -12.01 4.34 -3.61
C ILE A 38 -12.15 5.80 -4.04
N LEU A 39 -13.17 6.13 -4.84
CA LEU A 39 -13.33 7.48 -5.42
C LEU A 39 -13.49 8.59 -4.38
N PRO A 40 -14.26 8.42 -3.28
CA PRO A 40 -14.38 9.47 -2.26
C PRO A 40 -13.05 9.84 -1.60
N ASN A 41 -12.07 8.92 -1.63
CA ASN A 41 -10.76 9.09 -1.01
C ASN A 41 -9.63 9.35 -2.03
N GLN A 42 -9.96 9.60 -3.31
CA GLN A 42 -8.98 9.82 -4.38
C GLN A 42 -7.93 10.88 -4.01
N ARG A 43 -8.38 12.02 -3.50
CA ARG A 43 -7.49 13.13 -3.11
C ARG A 43 -6.47 12.70 -2.06
N ARG A 44 -6.90 11.93 -1.06
CA ARG A 44 -6.04 11.42 0.02
C ARG A 44 -4.94 10.51 -0.53
N TYR A 45 -5.26 9.64 -1.50
CA TYR A 45 -4.27 8.81 -2.18
C TYR A 45 -3.31 9.63 -3.06
N GLN A 46 -3.78 10.68 -3.73
CA GLN A 46 -2.92 11.59 -4.48
C GLN A 46 -1.93 12.32 -3.57
N GLU A 47 -2.37 12.77 -2.39
CA GLU A 47 -1.51 13.41 -1.39
C GLU A 47 -0.45 12.44 -0.87
N ILE A 48 -0.80 11.18 -0.57
CA ILE A 48 0.17 10.14 -0.19
C ILE A 48 1.21 9.91 -1.30
N SER A 49 0.78 9.87 -2.56
CA SER A 49 1.67 9.72 -3.69
C SER A 49 2.71 10.85 -3.78
N LEU A 50 2.28 12.09 -3.54
CA LEU A 50 3.16 13.25 -3.47
C LEU A 50 4.14 13.15 -2.28
N LEU A 51 3.65 12.76 -1.10
CA LEU A 51 4.48 12.59 0.09
C LEU A 51 5.57 11.52 -0.12
N VAL A 52 5.24 10.38 -0.73
CA VAL A 52 6.23 9.34 -1.07
C VAL A 52 7.29 9.91 -1.99
N ARG A 53 6.88 10.64 -3.04
CA ARG A 53 7.82 11.25 -3.97
C ARG A 53 8.73 12.26 -3.27
N GLU A 54 8.17 13.14 -2.44
CA GLU A 54 8.95 14.11 -1.68
C GLU A 54 10.00 13.42 -0.82
N GLU A 55 9.62 12.35 -0.12
CA GLU A 55 10.52 11.57 0.73
C GLU A 55 11.60 10.82 -0.05
N LEU A 56 11.30 10.34 -1.26
CA LEU A 56 12.30 9.72 -2.14
C LEU A 56 13.31 10.73 -2.70
N ASN A 57 12.88 11.98 -2.94
CA ASN A 57 13.71 13.05 -3.49
C ASN A 57 14.45 13.89 -2.43
N ARG A 58 14.23 13.65 -1.14
CA ARG A 58 14.96 14.34 -0.07
C ARG A 58 16.47 14.02 -0.17
N PRO A 59 17.36 15.03 -0.15
CA PRO A 59 18.80 14.80 -0.14
C PRO A 59 19.17 13.90 1.04
N THR A 60 20.10 12.96 0.85
CA THR A 60 20.44 11.94 1.87
C THR A 60 20.82 12.52 3.23
N MET A 61 21.43 13.71 3.26
CA MET A 61 21.79 14.46 4.47
C MET A 61 20.58 15.07 5.20
N TYR A 62 19.54 15.43 4.46
CA TYR A 62 18.25 15.94 4.97
C TYR A 62 17.15 14.89 4.88
N ARG A 63 17.54 13.63 4.65
CA ARG A 63 16.65 12.49 4.76
C ARG A 63 16.42 12.33 6.26
N TRP A 64 15.51 13.16 6.73
CA TRP A 64 14.99 13.18 8.08
C TRP A 64 14.75 11.73 8.50
N PRO A 65 15.03 11.33 9.75
CA PRO A 65 14.70 9.99 10.16
C PRO A 65 13.17 9.81 10.12
N LEU A 66 12.66 9.23 9.04
CA LEU A 66 11.98 7.93 9.14
C LEU A 66 13.02 6.78 9.12
N PHE A 67 14.23 7.00 8.57
CA PHE A 67 15.27 5.98 8.49
C PHE A 67 16.70 6.55 8.63
N PRO A 68 17.27 6.70 9.85
CA PRO A 68 18.65 6.30 10.00
C PRO A 68 18.68 4.77 9.92
N SER A 69 19.77 4.18 9.45
CA SER A 69 20.03 2.75 9.58
C SER A 69 20.11 2.35 11.05
N ALA A 70 18.97 2.28 11.75
CA ALA A 70 18.89 1.64 13.03
C ALA A 70 18.93 0.16 12.75
N LYS A 71 20.05 -0.47 13.08
CA LYS A 71 20.19 -1.93 13.11
C LYS A 71 18.93 -2.52 13.76
N PRO A 72 18.36 -3.62 13.23
CA PRO A 72 17.30 -4.33 13.92
C PRO A 72 17.73 -4.62 15.36
N GLY A 73 16.93 -4.21 16.36
CA GLY A 73 17.20 -4.52 17.77
C GLY A 73 17.36 -3.35 18.74
N ILE A 74 17.33 -2.08 18.32
CA ILE A 74 17.39 -0.96 19.29
C ILE A 74 16.00 -0.71 19.91
N PRO A 75 15.86 -0.77 21.25
CA PRO A 75 14.60 -0.51 21.98
C PRO A 75 14.00 0.87 21.70
N VAL A 76 12.66 0.97 21.79
CA VAL A 76 11.90 2.20 21.51
C VAL A 76 12.30 3.34 22.45
N GLU A 77 12.57 3.04 23.73
CA GLU A 77 12.98 4.07 24.70
C GLU A 77 14.33 4.70 24.35
N GLU A 78 15.25 3.92 23.78
CA GLU A 78 16.58 4.38 23.41
C GLU A 78 16.54 5.27 22.14
N ARG A 79 15.63 4.96 21.21
CA ARG A 79 15.34 5.82 20.04
C ARG A 79 14.75 7.17 20.43
N ILE A 80 13.86 7.18 21.44
CA ILE A 80 13.26 8.41 21.98
C ILE A 80 14.31 9.24 22.73
N LYS A 81 15.19 8.60 23.50
CA LYS A 81 16.25 9.28 24.28
C LYS A 81 17.30 9.96 23.41
N ILE A 82 17.82 9.29 22.38
CA ILE A 82 18.86 9.85 21.49
C ILE A 82 18.40 11.17 20.84
N ASN A 83 17.13 11.27 20.45
CA ASN A 83 16.57 12.51 19.89
C ASN A 83 16.27 13.59 20.92
N ARG A 84 15.93 13.21 22.16
CA ARG A 84 15.63 14.15 23.26
C ARG A 84 16.86 15.00 23.61
N THR A 85 18.04 14.39 23.54
CA THR A 85 19.34 15.05 23.79
C THR A 85 19.80 15.94 22.64
N LEU A 86 19.38 15.68 21.40
CA LEU A 86 19.81 16.42 20.20
C LEU A 86 19.00 17.71 19.93
N HIS A 87 17.76 17.83 20.42
CA HIS A 87 16.84 18.89 19.98
C HIS A 87 16.04 19.64 21.07
N GLY A 88 16.29 19.41 22.36
CA GLY A 88 15.75 20.27 23.42
C GLY A 88 14.21 20.40 23.46
N LEU A 89 13.48 19.31 23.22
CA LEU A 89 12.00 19.29 23.30
C LEU A 89 11.53 19.15 24.76
N PRO A 90 10.45 19.85 25.17
CA PRO A 90 10.00 19.90 26.57
C PRO A 90 9.43 18.56 27.06
N GLU A 91 9.53 18.34 28.37
CA GLU A 91 9.42 17.04 29.04
C GLU A 91 8.01 16.42 29.14
N THR A 92 6.95 17.14 28.74
CA THR A 92 5.55 16.66 28.88
C THR A 92 4.72 16.92 27.62
N PRO A 93 3.95 15.93 27.12
CA PRO A 93 2.92 16.20 26.11
C PRO A 93 1.86 17.15 26.69
N PRO A 94 1.39 18.18 25.97
CA PRO A 94 0.31 19.01 26.46
C PRO A 94 -1.00 18.21 26.53
N ASP A 95 -1.72 18.44 27.62
CA ASP A 95 -2.94 17.76 28.05
C ASP A 95 -4.06 17.86 26.98
N SER A 96 -4.71 16.73 26.67
CA SER A 96 -5.57 16.54 25.49
C SER A 96 -7.00 17.10 25.63
N LYS A 97 -7.19 18.23 26.29
CA LYS A 97 -8.54 18.74 26.62
C LYS A 97 -9.11 19.79 25.69
N ASP A 98 -8.29 20.37 24.81
CA ASP A 98 -8.79 21.28 23.78
C ASP A 98 -8.68 20.59 22.42
N GLY A 99 -9.83 20.28 21.80
CA GLY A 99 -9.96 19.60 20.51
C GLY A 99 -9.37 20.34 19.30
N LYS A 100 -8.09 20.69 19.37
CA LYS A 100 -7.26 21.31 18.33
C LYS A 100 -6.06 20.42 18.04
N TYR A 101 -6.29 19.12 17.81
CA TYR A 101 -5.28 18.29 17.16
C TYR A 101 -5.23 18.68 15.69
N ASN A 102 -4.11 19.30 15.29
CA ASN A 102 -3.78 19.53 13.89
C ASN A 102 -3.26 18.19 13.34
N PRO A 103 -3.99 17.47 12.47
CA PRO A 103 -3.60 16.12 12.01
C PRO A 103 -2.33 16.13 11.14
N LEU A 104 -1.77 17.32 10.86
CA LEU A 104 -0.49 17.55 10.20
C LEU A 104 0.63 17.80 11.24
N GLY A 105 0.64 17.11 12.37
CA GLY A 105 1.56 17.30 13.51
C GLY A 105 3.03 16.95 13.28
N LEU A 106 3.48 16.86 12.02
CA LEU A 106 4.89 17.04 11.67
C LEU A 106 5.10 18.54 11.38
N GLY A 107 6.32 19.05 11.45
CA GLY A 107 6.66 20.43 11.04
C GLY A 107 6.44 20.75 9.55
N LEU A 108 5.43 20.18 8.88
CA LEU A 108 5.00 20.41 7.51
C LEU A 108 4.06 21.63 7.36
N LYS A 109 4.21 22.67 8.19
CA LYS A 109 3.56 23.96 7.90
C LYS A 109 4.35 24.69 6.81
N ARG A 110 3.63 25.03 5.73
CA ARG A 110 3.95 25.87 4.56
C ARG A 110 4.65 25.16 3.38
N ARG A 111 3.84 24.75 2.39
CA ARG A 111 3.92 25.31 1.01
C ARG A 111 2.80 24.85 0.06
N ILE A 112 1.52 24.94 0.46
CA ILE A 112 0.41 24.81 -0.53
C ILE A 112 -0.69 25.87 -0.31
N SER A 113 -0.30 27.09 0.06
CA SER A 113 -1.18 28.25 -0.07
C SER A 113 -0.76 29.03 -1.31
N GLY A 114 -1.56 28.93 -2.39
CA GLY A 114 -1.58 29.93 -3.45
C GLY A 114 -0.97 29.57 -4.81
N LYS A 115 -0.75 28.29 -5.17
CA LYS A 115 -0.46 27.93 -6.57
C LYS A 115 -1.68 27.27 -7.22
N PRO A 116 -2.10 27.70 -8.42
CA PRO A 116 -3.09 26.96 -9.19
C PRO A 116 -2.56 25.54 -9.41
N MET A 117 -3.48 24.57 -9.36
CA MET A 117 -3.22 23.14 -9.55
C MET A 117 -2.40 22.95 -10.83
N MET A 118 -1.12 22.62 -10.70
CA MET A 118 -0.31 22.24 -11.86
C MET A 118 -0.94 21.00 -12.48
N SER A 119 -1.07 20.99 -13.81
CA SER A 119 -1.42 19.80 -14.57
C SER A 119 -0.47 18.66 -14.17
N PHE A 120 -1.06 17.53 -13.78
CA PHE A 120 -0.37 16.38 -13.19
C PHE A 120 0.53 15.59 -14.16
N ASP A 121 0.85 16.14 -15.35
CA ASP A 121 1.40 15.37 -16.46
C ASP A 121 2.92 15.45 -16.65
N THR A 122 3.67 16.25 -15.90
CA THR A 122 5.13 16.29 -16.11
C THR A 122 5.88 16.61 -14.84
N LEU A 123 6.43 15.57 -14.19
CA LEU A 123 7.54 15.59 -13.24
C LEU A 123 7.64 14.15 -12.68
N GLY A 124 8.79 13.46 -12.81
CA GLY A 124 9.15 12.09 -12.33
C GLY A 124 8.06 11.23 -11.68
N ALA A 125 7.76 10.06 -12.25
CA ALA A 125 6.49 9.37 -12.04
C ALA A 125 6.17 9.08 -10.56
N THR A 126 5.20 9.83 -10.06
CA THR A 126 4.52 9.57 -8.80
C THR A 126 3.80 8.23 -8.87
N ILE A 127 3.72 7.51 -7.74
CA ILE A 127 2.93 6.28 -7.64
C ILE A 127 1.48 6.61 -8.04
N PRO A 128 0.85 5.92 -9.00
CA PRO A 128 -0.52 6.23 -9.35
C PRO A 128 -1.43 6.07 -8.14
N TRP A 129 -2.26 7.08 -7.87
CA TRP A 129 -3.12 7.11 -6.69
C TRP A 129 -4.01 5.86 -6.58
N TYR A 130 -4.43 5.32 -7.73
CA TYR A 130 -5.26 4.13 -7.81
C TYR A 130 -4.48 2.85 -7.46
N PHE A 131 -3.17 2.79 -7.67
CA PHE A 131 -2.36 1.68 -7.15
C PHE A 131 -2.40 1.66 -5.62
N ILE A 132 -2.26 2.82 -4.97
CA ILE A 132 -2.32 2.95 -3.51
C ILE A 132 -3.71 2.55 -2.99
N ALA A 133 -4.77 2.98 -3.68
CA ALA A 133 -6.15 2.62 -3.34
C ALA A 133 -6.41 1.11 -3.42
N LEU A 134 -5.85 0.43 -4.44
CA LEU A 134 -5.97 -1.02 -4.61
C LEU A 134 -5.22 -1.80 -3.54
N VAL A 135 -4.01 -1.36 -3.17
CA VAL A 135 -3.29 -1.94 -2.02
C VAL A 135 -4.08 -1.73 -0.74
N HIS A 136 -4.58 -0.51 -0.49
CA HIS A 136 -5.38 -0.22 0.70
C HIS A 136 -6.65 -1.08 0.79
N TYR A 137 -7.31 -1.33 -0.34
CA TYR A 137 -8.45 -2.24 -0.39
C TYR A 137 -8.08 -3.66 0.03
N ARG A 138 -6.94 -4.17 -0.44
CA ARG A 138 -6.53 -5.56 -0.16
C ARG A 138 -5.99 -5.76 1.25
N GLU A 139 -5.27 -4.79 1.78
CA GLU A 139 -4.62 -4.92 3.09
C GLU A 139 -5.57 -4.63 4.25
N SER A 140 -6.58 -3.77 4.06
CA SER A 140 -7.48 -3.39 5.15
C SER A 140 -8.93 -3.09 4.73
N GLY A 141 -9.35 -3.42 3.50
CA GLY A 141 -10.71 -3.15 3.04
C GLY A 141 -11.02 -1.64 2.96
N ASN A 142 -10.00 -0.82 2.72
CA ASN A 142 -10.08 0.65 2.76
C ASN A 142 -10.37 1.26 4.16
N ASP A 143 -10.08 0.53 5.24
CA ASP A 143 -10.18 1.03 6.61
C ASP A 143 -8.98 1.92 6.98
N PHE A 144 -9.21 3.23 7.03
CA PHE A 144 -8.22 4.25 7.38
C PHE A 144 -7.78 4.26 8.86
N SER A 145 -8.31 3.36 9.69
CA SER A 145 -7.83 3.15 11.07
C SER A 145 -6.74 2.06 11.16
N ARG A 146 -6.31 1.51 10.01
CA ARG A 146 -5.36 0.40 9.90
C ARG A 146 -4.13 0.76 9.08
N HIS A 147 -3.02 0.09 9.39
CA HIS A 147 -1.77 0.19 8.67
C HIS A 147 -1.92 -0.32 7.23
N LEU A 148 -1.41 0.45 6.26
CA LEU A 148 -1.32 0.01 4.86
C LEU A 148 -0.40 -1.21 4.69
N HIS A 149 0.50 -1.47 5.65
CA HIS A 149 1.43 -2.61 5.60
C HIS A 149 0.74 -3.97 5.56
N ASN A 150 -0.25 -4.18 6.43
CA ASN A 150 -0.79 -5.51 6.73
C ASN A 150 -2.12 -5.48 7.51
N GLY A 151 -2.77 -4.31 7.58
CA GLY A 151 -4.08 -4.17 8.23
C GLY A 151 -4.09 -4.16 9.76
N ASP A 152 -2.94 -4.15 10.45
CA ASP A 152 -2.91 -3.95 11.90
C ASP A 152 -3.44 -2.56 12.29
N SER A 153 -3.93 -2.38 13.52
CA SER A 153 -4.48 -1.09 13.96
C SER A 153 -3.42 -0.01 14.10
N LEU A 154 -3.70 1.21 13.63
CA LEU A 154 -2.84 2.40 13.79
C LEU A 154 -2.62 2.83 15.26
N LYS A 155 -3.34 2.22 16.21
CA LYS A 155 -3.17 2.45 17.65
C LYS A 155 -1.92 1.80 18.24
N ASN A 156 -1.22 0.96 17.46
CA ASN A 156 -0.01 0.27 17.89
C ASN A 156 0.93 0.12 16.69
N PHE A 157 2.18 -0.25 16.92
CA PHE A 157 3.04 -0.72 15.84
C PHE A 157 2.51 -2.02 15.23
N THR A 158 2.84 -2.28 13.97
CA THR A 158 2.54 -3.56 13.32
C THR A 158 3.13 -4.73 14.11
N ARG A 159 2.31 -5.75 14.35
CA ARG A 159 2.71 -7.04 14.93
C ARG A 159 2.89 -8.07 13.82
N LYS A 160 2.01 -8.04 12.81
CA LYS A 160 2.15 -8.84 11.60
C LYS A 160 3.37 -8.37 10.81
N VAL A 161 3.91 -9.26 9.99
CA VAL A 161 5.03 -8.92 9.10
C VAL A 161 4.53 -7.93 8.03
N PRO A 162 5.28 -6.86 7.72
CA PRO A 162 6.51 -6.42 8.39
C PRO A 162 6.21 -5.79 9.77
N ALA A 163 6.83 -6.34 10.83
CA ALA A 163 6.58 -5.93 12.21
C ALA A 163 7.34 -4.64 12.60
N HIS A 164 6.88 -3.99 13.67
CA HIS A 164 7.45 -2.79 14.29
C HIS A 164 7.42 -1.52 13.44
N ARG A 165 6.38 -1.34 12.63
CA ARG A 165 6.22 -0.19 11.73
C ARG A 165 5.00 0.67 12.11
N PRO A 166 4.94 1.94 11.67
CA PRO A 166 5.91 2.70 10.85
C PRO A 166 7.13 3.18 11.64
N TYR A 167 8.20 3.55 10.94
CA TYR A 167 9.38 4.14 11.59
C TYR A 167 9.25 5.66 11.73
N VAL A 168 8.40 6.13 12.64
CA VAL A 168 8.20 7.57 12.94
C VAL A 168 8.81 7.97 14.30
N LEU A 169 8.91 9.28 14.57
CA LEU A 169 9.57 9.84 15.76
C LEU A 169 8.64 10.05 16.97
N HIS A 170 7.44 9.49 16.95
CA HIS A 170 6.50 9.55 18.05
C HIS A 170 5.88 8.18 18.34
N ALA A 171 5.35 8.03 19.55
CA ALA A 171 4.56 6.86 19.93
C ALA A 171 3.19 6.88 19.20
N PRO A 172 2.52 5.71 19.06
CA PRO A 172 1.16 5.66 18.53
C PRO A 172 0.18 6.52 19.34
N PRO A 173 -0.97 6.90 18.77
CA PRO A 173 -1.49 6.47 17.47
C PRO A 173 -0.81 7.14 16.27
N PHE A 174 -0.79 6.43 15.15
CA PHE A 174 -0.27 6.93 13.87
C PHE A 174 -1.40 7.40 12.94
N SER A 175 -1.11 8.32 12.04
CA SER A 175 -1.98 8.59 10.90
C SER A 175 -1.86 7.48 9.84
N PHE A 176 -2.89 7.38 9.00
CA PHE A 176 -2.85 6.46 7.87
C PHE A 176 -1.75 6.85 6.88
N GLU A 177 -1.58 8.15 6.65
CA GLU A 177 -0.59 8.75 5.75
C GLU A 177 0.83 8.37 6.15
N GLU A 178 1.18 8.48 7.43
CA GLU A 178 2.49 8.06 7.96
C GLU A 178 2.72 6.57 7.71
N SER A 179 1.72 5.74 7.99
CA SER A 179 1.81 4.31 7.71
C SER A 179 1.93 4.00 6.22
N ALA A 180 1.20 4.72 5.38
CA ALA A 180 1.14 4.49 3.94
C ALA A 180 2.45 4.87 3.26
N VAL A 181 3.03 6.01 3.64
CA VAL A 181 4.35 6.46 3.14
C VAL A 181 5.43 5.46 3.56
N ASP A 182 5.46 5.03 4.83
CA ASP A 182 6.40 4.01 5.30
C ASP A 182 6.27 2.69 4.52
N ALA A 183 5.02 2.24 4.28
CA ALA A 183 4.72 1.01 3.53
C ALA A 183 5.17 1.05 2.08
N LEU A 184 4.83 2.13 1.37
CA LEU A 184 5.18 2.27 -0.05
C LEU A 184 6.69 2.42 -0.26
N ILE A 185 7.39 3.13 0.63
CA ILE A 185 8.86 3.25 0.57
C ILE A 185 9.51 1.92 0.90
N PHE A 186 9.04 1.22 1.94
CA PHE A 186 9.55 -0.10 2.30
C PHE A 186 9.40 -1.08 1.14
N GLN A 187 8.20 -1.17 0.57
CA GLN A 187 7.94 -2.08 -0.54
C GLN A 187 8.74 -1.67 -1.79
N GLY A 188 8.80 -0.39 -2.13
CA GLY A 188 9.56 0.10 -3.28
C GLY A 188 11.06 -0.22 -3.18
N LYS A 189 11.66 -0.10 -1.98
CA LYS A 189 13.04 -0.51 -1.74
C LYS A 189 13.23 -2.03 -1.81
N LYS A 190 12.31 -2.79 -1.21
CA LYS A 190 12.35 -4.26 -1.18
C LYS A 190 12.25 -4.86 -2.59
N ASP A 191 11.37 -4.31 -3.43
CA ASP A 191 11.05 -4.86 -4.74
C ASP A 191 11.80 -4.20 -5.91
N GLY A 192 12.55 -3.13 -5.64
CA GLY A 192 13.27 -2.35 -6.65
C GLY A 192 12.32 -1.64 -7.62
N TRP A 193 11.32 -0.91 -7.10
CA TRP A 193 10.41 -0.15 -7.95
C TRP A 193 11.17 0.95 -8.69
N ASN A 194 10.89 1.07 -9.99
CA ASN A 194 11.35 2.17 -10.83
C ASN A 194 10.18 3.15 -11.09
N ASP A 195 10.50 4.28 -11.70
CA ASP A 195 9.52 5.33 -12.04
C ASP A 195 8.66 4.96 -13.27
N HIS A 196 8.64 3.69 -13.70
CA HIS A 196 7.74 3.24 -14.77
C HIS A 196 6.50 2.60 -14.15
N TRP A 197 5.36 3.29 -14.30
CA TRP A 197 4.05 2.91 -13.76
C TRP A 197 3.03 2.55 -14.86
N ASP A 198 3.49 1.85 -15.90
CA ASP A 198 2.60 1.23 -16.87
C ASP A 198 1.78 0.07 -16.25
N LEU A 199 0.74 -0.34 -16.97
CA LEU A 199 -0.17 -1.40 -16.55
C LEU A 199 0.56 -2.69 -16.16
N LYS A 200 1.53 -3.12 -16.96
CA LYS A 200 2.27 -4.36 -16.75
C LYS A 200 3.06 -4.31 -15.43
N ASN A 201 3.81 -3.22 -15.22
CA ASN A 201 4.56 -3.00 -13.99
C ASN A 201 3.65 -2.91 -12.76
N MET A 202 2.48 -2.26 -12.88
CA MET A 202 1.51 -2.22 -11.79
C MET A 202 0.95 -3.58 -11.41
N LEU A 203 0.55 -4.41 -12.39
CA LEU A 203 0.03 -5.76 -12.12
C LEU A 203 1.07 -6.63 -11.42
N ILE A 204 2.33 -6.58 -11.86
CA ILE A 204 3.44 -7.30 -11.23
C ILE A 204 3.67 -6.79 -9.80
N ARG A 205 3.62 -5.48 -9.57
CA ARG A 205 3.81 -4.89 -8.23
C ARG A 205 2.68 -5.24 -7.29
N LEU A 206 1.44 -5.27 -7.77
CA LEU A 206 0.27 -5.70 -7.00
C LEU A 206 0.38 -7.19 -6.62
N GLU A 207 0.78 -8.07 -7.56
CA GLU A 207 1.03 -9.48 -7.26
C GLU A 207 2.18 -9.64 -6.25
N LYS A 208 3.26 -8.87 -6.38
CA LYS A 208 4.38 -8.87 -5.42
C LYS A 208 3.99 -8.43 -4.02
N TYR A 209 3.05 -7.49 -3.90
CA TYR A 209 2.54 -7.02 -2.62
C TYR A 209 1.96 -8.18 -1.81
N ASN A 210 1.17 -9.05 -2.47
CA ASN A 210 0.67 -10.29 -1.91
C ASN A 210 1.75 -11.39 -1.80
N GLY A 211 2.60 -11.49 -2.82
CA GLY A 211 3.55 -12.57 -3.07
C GLY A 211 3.04 -13.62 -4.07
N PHE A 212 3.96 -14.25 -4.80
CA PHE A 212 3.63 -15.23 -5.86
C PHE A 212 3.36 -16.66 -5.36
N GLY A 213 2.92 -16.84 -4.11
CA GLY A 213 2.75 -18.18 -3.53
C GLY A 213 1.72 -19.02 -4.29
N TYR A 214 0.66 -18.39 -4.81
CA TYR A 214 -0.38 -19.02 -5.62
C TYR A 214 0.19 -19.66 -6.89
N GLU A 215 0.95 -18.90 -7.66
CA GLU A 215 1.56 -19.38 -8.91
C GLU A 215 2.69 -20.38 -8.61
N MET A 216 3.61 -20.03 -7.69
CA MET A 216 4.81 -20.83 -7.41
C MET A 216 4.52 -22.20 -6.81
N TYR A 217 3.53 -22.31 -5.92
CA TYR A 217 3.28 -23.55 -5.17
C TYR A 217 2.04 -24.31 -5.63
N HIS A 218 1.12 -23.65 -6.34
CA HIS A 218 -0.16 -24.24 -6.71
C HIS A 218 -0.50 -24.10 -8.20
N GLY A 219 0.27 -23.34 -8.98
CA GLY A 219 0.03 -23.17 -10.42
C GLY A 219 -1.32 -22.53 -10.74
N VAL A 220 -1.84 -21.71 -9.82
CA VAL A 220 -3.10 -20.98 -10.01
C VAL A 220 -2.88 -19.48 -9.96
N ASN A 221 -3.77 -18.76 -10.64
CA ASN A 221 -3.84 -17.31 -10.57
C ASN A 221 -4.27 -16.85 -9.16
N SER A 222 -3.63 -15.81 -8.65
CA SER A 222 -3.96 -15.29 -7.31
C SER A 222 -5.37 -14.68 -7.29
N PRO A 223 -6.18 -14.95 -6.26
CA PRO A 223 -7.41 -14.19 -6.02
C PRO A 223 -7.13 -12.72 -5.68
N TYR A 224 -5.89 -12.39 -5.27
CA TYR A 224 -5.49 -11.03 -4.96
C TYR A 224 -5.57 -10.10 -6.18
N LEU A 225 -5.13 -10.57 -7.35
CA LEU A 225 -5.30 -9.86 -8.62
C LEU A 225 -6.62 -10.22 -9.32
N TRP A 226 -6.92 -11.51 -9.41
CA TRP A 226 -7.87 -12.04 -10.39
C TRP A 226 -9.20 -12.49 -9.78
N GLY A 227 -9.39 -12.35 -8.46
CA GLY A 227 -10.63 -12.71 -7.78
C GLY A 227 -11.85 -12.02 -8.41
N GLY A 228 -12.84 -12.79 -8.84
CA GLY A 228 -14.03 -12.25 -9.51
C GLY A 228 -13.90 -12.07 -11.03
N SER A 229 -12.81 -12.51 -11.68
CA SER A 229 -12.73 -12.63 -13.14
C SER A 229 -12.86 -14.07 -13.63
N ASP A 230 -12.89 -14.21 -14.96
CA ASP A 230 -12.72 -15.47 -15.68
C ASP A 230 -11.36 -16.16 -15.48
N PHE A 231 -10.35 -15.42 -15.01
CA PHE A 231 -9.01 -15.96 -14.72
C PHE A 231 -8.85 -16.57 -13.32
N TYR A 232 -9.87 -16.54 -12.47
CA TYR A 232 -9.85 -17.18 -11.15
C TYR A 232 -11.11 -18.02 -10.92
N SER A 233 -10.93 -19.26 -10.46
CA SER A 233 -12.00 -20.18 -10.11
C SER A 233 -12.02 -20.51 -8.61
N LYS A 234 -10.90 -21.00 -8.06
CA LYS A 234 -10.75 -21.43 -6.67
C LYS A 234 -9.28 -21.51 -6.25
N GLY A 235 -9.06 -21.67 -4.95
CA GLY A 235 -7.74 -21.75 -4.33
C GLY A 235 -7.40 -20.48 -3.59
N ALA A 236 -7.39 -20.54 -2.26
CA ALA A 236 -7.12 -19.39 -1.40
C ALA A 236 -6.17 -19.74 -0.26
N TYR A 237 -5.26 -18.82 0.06
CA TYR A 237 -4.62 -18.81 1.38
C TYR A 237 -5.55 -18.12 2.36
N LEU A 238 -5.88 -18.80 3.45
CA LEU A 238 -6.65 -18.24 4.55
C LEU A 238 -5.73 -17.98 5.74
N GLU A 239 -5.85 -16.78 6.32
CA GLU A 239 -5.19 -16.43 7.56
C GLU A 239 -5.83 -17.21 8.71
N LEU A 240 -5.01 -17.95 9.46
CA LEU A 240 -5.41 -18.64 10.67
C LEU A 240 -5.24 -17.66 11.83
N LYS A 241 -6.36 -17.29 12.46
CA LYS A 241 -6.36 -16.42 13.65
C LYS A 241 -5.59 -17.05 14.80
N GLU A 242 -5.64 -18.37 14.89
CA GLU A 242 -4.82 -19.19 15.78
C GLU A 242 -3.43 -19.38 15.15
N ASN A 243 -2.37 -19.25 15.95
CA ASN A 243 -0.95 -19.40 15.54
C ASN A 243 -0.29 -18.18 14.87
N ASN A 244 -0.41 -16.98 15.45
CA ASN A 244 0.33 -15.78 15.02
C ASN A 244 0.11 -15.42 13.53
N TYR A 245 -1.13 -15.49 13.05
CA TYR A 245 -1.50 -15.02 11.71
C TYR A 245 -0.83 -15.77 10.55
N LYS A 246 -0.49 -17.05 10.75
CA LYS A 246 0.01 -17.91 9.66
C LYS A 246 -1.08 -18.13 8.62
N THR A 247 -0.70 -18.21 7.35
CA THR A 247 -1.61 -18.56 6.27
C THR A 247 -1.58 -20.07 5.98
N LYS A 248 -2.72 -20.63 5.58
CA LYS A 248 -2.86 -22.01 5.14
C LYS A 248 -3.58 -22.07 3.80
N TRP A 249 -3.10 -22.96 2.93
CA TRP A 249 -3.69 -23.19 1.61
C TRP A 249 -4.97 -24.02 1.69
N TYR A 250 -5.99 -23.60 0.93
CA TYR A 250 -7.23 -24.33 0.72
C TYR A 250 -7.57 -24.34 -0.78
N GLY A 251 -7.38 -25.48 -1.43
CA GLY A 251 -7.55 -25.61 -2.89
C GLY A 251 -8.97 -25.42 -3.40
N ASP A 252 -9.99 -25.71 -2.57
CA ASP A 252 -11.39 -25.56 -2.95
C ASP A 252 -12.04 -24.26 -2.45
N LYS A 253 -11.32 -23.46 -1.66
CA LYS A 253 -11.85 -22.19 -1.18
C LYS A 253 -11.92 -21.19 -2.32
N ILE A 254 -13.10 -20.60 -2.50
CA ILE A 254 -13.31 -19.45 -3.39
C ILE A 254 -13.16 -18.18 -2.53
N SER A 255 -12.39 -17.20 -3.04
CA SER A 255 -12.20 -15.91 -2.39
C SER A 255 -13.43 -15.04 -2.61
N ASP A 256 -13.97 -14.49 -1.52
CA ASP A 256 -15.13 -13.59 -1.53
C ASP A 256 -14.71 -12.13 -1.81
N GLN A 257 -13.41 -11.84 -1.74
CA GLN A 257 -12.86 -10.52 -2.06
C GLN A 257 -12.58 -10.40 -3.56
N VAL A 258 -12.87 -9.21 -4.10
CA VAL A 258 -12.59 -8.84 -5.48
C VAL A 258 -11.08 -8.68 -5.68
N GLY A 259 -10.57 -9.05 -6.84
CA GLY A 259 -9.17 -8.88 -7.19
C GLY A 259 -8.85 -7.46 -7.62
N THR A 260 -7.62 -7.01 -7.40
CA THR A 260 -7.20 -5.63 -7.75
C THR A 260 -7.17 -5.39 -9.25
N ALA A 261 -6.84 -6.40 -10.08
CA ALA A 261 -6.91 -6.28 -11.53
C ALA A 261 -8.37 -6.14 -12.01
N VAL A 262 -9.31 -6.80 -11.33
CA VAL A 262 -10.75 -6.70 -11.61
C VAL A 262 -11.27 -5.29 -11.30
N ILE A 263 -10.91 -4.74 -10.13
CA ILE A 263 -11.27 -3.37 -9.76
C ILE A 263 -10.64 -2.37 -10.74
N LEU A 264 -9.35 -2.52 -11.05
CA LEU A 264 -8.65 -1.64 -11.97
C LEU A 264 -9.27 -1.66 -13.38
N LYS A 265 -9.62 -2.86 -13.88
CA LYS A 265 -10.31 -3.03 -15.17
C LYS A 265 -11.66 -2.34 -15.17
N ARG A 266 -12.41 -2.47 -14.08
CA ARG A 266 -13.71 -1.81 -13.95
C ARG A 266 -13.57 -0.29 -13.87
N MET A 267 -12.56 0.24 -13.18
CA MET A 267 -12.26 1.68 -13.16
C MET A 267 -11.86 2.21 -14.55
N GLU A 268 -11.09 1.45 -15.34
CA GLU A 268 -10.76 1.74 -16.75
C GLU A 268 -12.05 1.80 -17.59
N GLN A 269 -12.91 0.77 -17.51
CA GLN A 269 -14.18 0.71 -18.24
C GLN A 269 -15.16 1.85 -17.90
N LEU A 270 -15.16 2.28 -16.64
CA LEU A 270 -15.98 3.40 -16.15
C LEU A 270 -15.36 4.78 -16.47
N GLY A 271 -14.22 4.83 -17.15
CA GLY A 271 -13.51 6.07 -17.48
C GLY A 271 -12.98 6.83 -16.25
N LYS A 272 -12.74 6.15 -15.13
CA LYS A 272 -12.26 6.76 -13.88
C LYS A 272 -10.74 6.89 -13.82
N VAL A 273 -10.04 6.10 -14.63
CA VAL A 273 -8.58 6.13 -14.76
C VAL A 273 -8.20 5.90 -16.22
N THR A 274 -7.08 6.51 -16.61
CA THR A 274 -6.37 6.20 -17.85
C THR A 274 -5.03 5.58 -17.48
N ILE A 275 -4.71 4.44 -18.10
CA ILE A 275 -3.52 3.67 -17.75
C ILE A 275 -2.64 3.53 -18.98
N ALA A 276 -1.36 3.89 -18.84
CA ALA A 276 -0.38 3.66 -19.90
C ALA A 276 -0.16 2.15 -20.09
N LYS A 277 -0.26 1.69 -21.34
CA LYS A 277 0.07 0.31 -21.73
C LYS A 277 1.46 0.34 -22.37
N SER A 278 2.40 -0.44 -21.83
CA SER A 278 3.78 -0.55 -22.33
C SER A 278 4.00 -1.86 -23.07
#